data_AF-C3ZFL3-F1
#
_entry.id   AF-C3ZFL3-F1
#
_cell.length_a   1.000
_cell.length_b   1.000
_cell.length_c   1.000
_cell.angle_alpha   90.00
_cell.angle_beta   90.00
_cell.angle_gamma   90.00
#
_symmetry.space_group_name_H-M   'P 1'
#
loop_
_entity.id
_entity.type
_entity.pdbx_description
1 polymer ?
#
loop_
_entity_poly.entity_id
_entity_poly.type
_entity_poly.pdbx_seq_one_letter_code
_entity_poly.pdbx_strand_id
1 'polypeptide(L)'
;LVLFLAIFLPHLASSVVQEVRIVDGGTENEGRIELRDGQQWYAVCGADWSGNEAAVACRQLGFGGVKSSVGLTSSFFGKGSFPIYSTSFTCAASGDVLSLTNCNTFSSTCAPNSDVAGAVCLEKIRLWGGPVPHQGRLEFSSRDGIWTPVCGTKWGEEEFRVACRHLGFPGLVTGVWARDHFPNVTGDIVRYSPSCAGNENTLWDCDPQLDTCTHYDDIGILCEASVRLAGGSSRAQGRVEIYHNGEWGTICDSPSRPSWERWWRDKQARVVCQELGYLS
;
A
#
# COMPACT_ATOMS: atom_id res chain seq x y z
N LEU A 1 -7.12 -39.01 62.41
CA LEU A 1 -5.96 -38.41 61.73
C LEU A 1 -6.04 -38.74 60.25
N VAL A 2 -6.46 -37.78 59.42
CA VAL A 2 -6.33 -37.88 57.95
C VAL A 2 -5.72 -36.56 57.49
N LEU A 3 -4.49 -36.64 56.97
CA LEU A 3 -3.73 -35.52 56.41
C LEU A 3 -4.41 -35.03 55.12
N PHE A 4 -4.71 -33.74 55.03
CA PHE A 4 -4.93 -33.07 53.74
C PHE A 4 -3.57 -32.58 53.21
N LEU A 5 -3.04 -33.29 52.22
CA LEU A 5 -1.90 -32.85 51.41
C LEU A 5 -2.37 -31.74 50.47
N ALA A 6 -1.79 -30.55 50.66
CA ALA A 6 -1.90 -29.45 49.72
C ALA A 6 -1.22 -29.84 48.40
N ILE A 7 -2.01 -30.03 47.34
CA ILE A 7 -1.50 -30.19 45.99
C ILE A 7 -1.16 -28.80 45.48
N PHE A 8 0.12 -28.43 45.57
CA PHE A 8 0.68 -27.32 44.79
C PHE A 8 0.64 -27.72 43.32
N LEU A 9 -0.35 -27.22 42.58
CA LEU A 9 -0.32 -27.24 41.12
C LEU A 9 0.81 -26.28 40.69
N PRO A 10 1.81 -26.76 39.93
CA PRO A 10 2.84 -25.88 39.41
C PRO A 10 2.15 -24.86 38.49
N HIS A 11 2.48 -23.60 38.71
CA HIS A 11 2.08 -22.47 37.89
C HIS A 11 2.28 -22.85 36.42
N LEU A 12 1.19 -22.97 35.67
CA LEU A 12 1.25 -22.95 34.21
C LEU A 12 1.93 -21.64 33.87
N ALA A 13 3.18 -21.72 33.41
CA ALA A 13 3.85 -20.59 32.78
C ALA A 13 2.93 -20.16 31.65
N SER A 14 2.20 -19.07 31.86
CA SER A 14 1.46 -18.39 30.82
C SER A 14 2.48 -18.12 29.73
N SER A 15 2.37 -18.83 28.60
CA SER A 15 3.00 -18.41 27.36
C SER A 15 2.45 -17.03 27.06
N VAL A 16 3.18 -15.98 27.45
CA VAL A 16 2.76 -14.60 27.19
C VAL A 16 2.73 -14.49 25.68
N VAL A 17 1.51 -14.45 25.11
CA VAL A 17 1.35 -14.03 23.73
C VAL A 17 1.87 -12.59 23.71
N GLN A 18 3.01 -12.40 23.08
CA GLN A 18 3.61 -11.08 22.94
C GLN A 18 2.66 -10.25 22.07
N GLU A 19 2.04 -9.25 22.67
CA GLU A 19 1.06 -8.38 22.01
C GLU A 19 1.81 -7.31 21.22
N VAL A 20 1.42 -7.07 19.97
CA VAL A 20 1.95 -5.98 19.14
C VAL A 20 0.80 -5.02 18.83
N ARG A 21 1.09 -3.73 18.74
CA ARG A 21 0.14 -2.70 18.29
C ARG A 21 0.81 -1.64 17.43
N ILE A 22 -0.01 -0.95 16.65
CA ILE A 22 0.36 0.22 15.86
C ILE A 22 -0.33 1.46 16.46
N VAL A 23 0.42 2.53 16.70
CA VAL A 23 -0.08 3.73 17.40
C VAL A 23 0.47 5.03 16.80
N ASP A 24 -0.22 6.14 17.04
CA ASP A 24 0.17 7.51 16.62
C ASP A 24 0.32 7.72 15.11
N GLY A 25 -0.37 6.92 14.29
CA GLY A 25 -0.57 7.22 12.87
C GLY A 25 -1.85 8.01 12.59
N GLY A 26 -2.05 8.36 11.31
CA GLY A 26 -3.28 9.01 10.84
C GLY A 26 -4.45 8.04 10.64
N THR A 27 -4.18 6.72 10.60
CA THR A 27 -5.16 5.65 10.41
C THR A 27 -4.77 4.43 11.24
N GLU A 28 -5.64 3.41 11.30
CA GLU A 28 -5.33 2.11 11.93
C GLU A 28 -4.24 1.29 11.22
N ASN A 29 -3.82 1.73 10.03
CA ASN A 29 -2.85 1.02 9.19
C ASN A 29 -1.42 1.55 9.35
N GLU A 30 -1.23 2.72 9.94
CA GLU A 30 0.08 3.37 9.99
C GLU A 30 0.41 3.81 11.41
N GLY A 31 1.68 3.84 11.77
CA GLY A 31 2.08 4.26 13.10
C GLY A 31 3.37 3.63 13.61
N ARG A 32 3.74 4.02 14.82
CA ARG A 32 4.82 3.41 15.61
C ARG A 32 4.42 2.00 16.00
N ILE A 33 5.37 1.07 15.93
CA ILE A 33 5.18 -0.30 16.44
C ILE A 33 5.58 -0.35 17.91
N GLU A 34 4.67 -0.86 18.73
CA GLU A 34 4.91 -1.15 20.14
C GLU A 34 4.65 -2.63 20.41
N LEU A 35 5.48 -3.22 21.27
CA LEU A 35 5.31 -4.59 21.75
C LEU A 35 5.12 -4.62 23.26
N ARG A 36 4.43 -5.65 23.74
CA ARG A 36 4.19 -5.87 25.17
C ARG A 36 5.08 -6.97 25.69
N ASP A 37 5.84 -6.68 26.74
CA ASP A 37 6.62 -7.66 27.49
C ASP A 37 6.18 -7.62 28.97
N GLY A 38 5.65 -8.75 29.46
CA GLY A 38 4.94 -8.82 30.73
C GLY A 38 3.76 -7.84 30.78
N GLN A 39 3.81 -6.86 31.70
CA GLN A 39 2.76 -5.85 31.89
C GLN A 39 3.13 -4.49 31.29
N GLN A 40 4.27 -4.38 30.60
CA GLN A 40 4.81 -3.12 30.12
C GLN A 40 4.83 -3.08 28.59
N TRP A 41 4.45 -1.93 28.04
CA TRP A 41 4.62 -1.63 26.62
C TRP A 41 5.99 -1.01 26.39
N TYR A 42 6.56 -1.34 25.23
CA TYR A 42 7.84 -0.83 24.75
C TYR A 42 7.70 -0.37 23.30
N ALA A 43 8.36 0.72 22.98
CA ALA A 43 8.60 1.11 21.59
C ALA A 43 9.62 0.13 20.98
N VAL A 44 9.40 -0.31 19.74
CA VAL A 44 10.37 -1.18 19.06
C VAL A 44 11.57 -0.36 18.58
N CYS A 45 12.76 -0.91 18.78
CA CYS A 45 14.02 -0.31 18.35
C CYS A 45 14.09 -0.27 16.81
N GLY A 46 14.51 0.87 16.25
CA GLY A 46 14.68 1.05 14.80
C GLY A 46 15.96 0.45 14.21
N ALA A 47 16.87 -0.07 15.04
CA ALA A 47 18.11 -0.69 14.60
C ALA A 47 17.84 -1.97 13.79
N ASP A 48 18.39 -2.03 12.57
CA ASP A 48 18.14 -3.07 11.56
C ASP A 48 16.64 -3.31 11.23
N TRP A 49 15.78 -2.34 11.55
CA TRP A 49 14.35 -2.42 11.20
C TRP A 49 14.15 -2.12 9.71
N SER A 50 13.55 -3.08 9.00
CA SER A 50 13.29 -3.01 7.57
C SER A 50 11.84 -3.35 7.23
N GLY A 51 11.55 -3.40 5.92
CA GLY A 51 10.26 -3.90 5.43
C GLY A 51 9.96 -5.34 5.83
N ASN A 52 10.97 -6.18 6.12
CA ASN A 52 10.77 -7.57 6.52
C ASN A 52 10.18 -7.67 7.93
N GLU A 53 10.75 -6.96 8.89
CA GLU A 53 10.26 -6.93 10.27
C GLU A 53 8.89 -6.26 10.33
N ALA A 54 8.70 -5.16 9.59
CA ALA A 54 7.41 -4.51 9.44
C ALA A 54 6.35 -5.46 8.86
N ALA A 55 6.69 -6.29 7.87
CA ALA A 55 5.78 -7.28 7.30
C ALA A 55 5.34 -8.32 8.34
N VAL A 56 6.27 -8.78 9.19
CA VAL A 56 5.96 -9.69 10.29
C VAL A 56 5.05 -9.00 11.31
N ALA A 57 5.34 -7.76 11.69
CA ALA A 57 4.51 -7.00 12.63
C ALA A 57 3.08 -6.78 12.07
N CYS A 58 2.96 -6.36 10.82
CA CYS A 58 1.67 -6.17 10.15
C CYS A 58 0.90 -7.50 10.05
N ARG A 59 1.56 -8.60 9.69
CA ARG A 59 0.91 -9.92 9.67
C ARG A 59 0.42 -10.34 11.06
N GLN A 60 1.23 -10.11 12.10
CA GLN A 60 0.85 -10.39 13.48
C GLN A 60 -0.37 -9.55 13.92
N LEU A 61 -0.53 -8.35 13.36
CA LEU A 61 -1.67 -7.45 13.56
C LEU A 61 -2.90 -7.78 12.67
N GLY A 62 -2.83 -8.85 11.88
CA GLY A 62 -3.92 -9.34 11.03
C GLY A 62 -3.97 -8.75 9.62
N PHE A 63 -2.94 -8.02 9.18
CA PHE A 63 -2.87 -7.51 7.80
C PHE A 63 -2.37 -8.62 6.84
N GLY A 64 -3.07 -8.81 5.71
CA GLY A 64 -2.95 -10.01 4.86
C GLY A 64 -1.89 -9.99 3.76
N GLY A 65 -1.04 -8.96 3.67
CA GLY A 65 -0.08 -8.78 2.57
C GLY A 65 1.33 -9.29 2.88
N VAL A 66 1.84 -10.26 2.09
CA VAL A 66 3.21 -10.79 2.24
C VAL A 66 4.29 -9.76 1.85
N LYS A 67 3.93 -8.71 1.11
CA LYS A 67 4.86 -7.67 0.60
C LYS A 67 4.35 -6.24 0.72
N SER A 68 3.24 -6.02 1.42
CA SER A 68 2.58 -4.72 1.45
C SER A 68 2.80 -4.06 2.81
N SER A 69 4.05 -3.86 3.19
CA SER A 69 4.36 -3.13 4.40
C SER A 69 5.61 -2.31 4.23
N VAL A 70 5.57 -1.09 4.73
CA VAL A 70 6.73 -0.20 4.74
C VAL A 70 7.30 -0.21 6.16
N GLY A 71 8.57 -0.56 6.29
CA GLY A 71 9.32 -0.40 7.53
C GLY A 71 9.86 1.02 7.64
N LEU A 72 9.64 1.66 8.78
CA LEU A 72 10.02 3.04 9.04
C LEU A 72 10.90 3.11 10.28
N THR A 73 11.95 3.93 10.23
CA THR A 73 12.90 4.08 11.34
C THR A 73 12.91 5.53 11.82
N SER A 74 13.87 5.85 12.70
CA SER A 74 14.17 7.23 13.06
C SER A 74 13.02 7.98 13.74
N SER A 75 12.14 7.26 14.45
CA SER A 75 10.97 7.81 15.12
C SER A 75 10.02 8.54 14.16
N PHE A 76 9.80 8.01 12.96
CA PHE A 76 8.97 8.61 11.91
C PHE A 76 7.55 9.00 12.38
N PHE A 77 6.90 8.16 13.19
CA PHE A 77 5.60 8.45 13.84
C PHE A 77 5.74 8.99 15.27
N GLY A 78 6.90 9.55 15.60
CA GLY A 78 7.25 9.99 16.95
C GLY A 78 7.72 8.86 17.85
N LYS A 79 8.42 9.26 18.93
CA LYS A 79 9.10 8.33 19.86
C LYS A 79 8.18 7.63 20.86
N GLY A 80 6.96 8.14 21.06
CA GLY A 80 6.05 7.67 22.10
C GLY A 80 6.46 8.01 23.53
N SER A 81 5.72 7.46 24.51
CA SER A 81 5.94 7.66 25.94
C SER A 81 6.59 6.47 26.64
N PHE A 82 6.68 5.33 25.96
CA PHE A 82 7.22 4.09 26.52
C PHE A 82 8.73 3.96 26.26
N PRO A 83 9.46 3.22 27.12
CA PRO A 83 10.87 2.93 26.88
C PRO A 83 11.06 2.12 25.58
N ILE A 84 12.21 2.29 24.93
CA ILE A 84 12.59 1.48 23.77
C ILE A 84 12.99 0.09 24.25
N TYR A 85 12.51 -0.95 23.55
CA TYR A 85 12.88 -2.33 23.81
C TYR A 85 14.37 -2.54 23.51
N SER A 86 15.11 -3.14 24.44
CA SER A 86 16.58 -3.31 24.34
C SER A 86 17.02 -4.40 23.35
N THR A 87 16.06 -5.02 22.67
CA THR A 87 16.25 -6.12 21.72
C THR A 87 15.68 -5.71 20.36
N SER A 88 16.46 -5.89 19.32
CA SER A 88 16.05 -5.68 17.93
C SER A 88 15.79 -7.01 17.24
N PHE A 89 15.12 -6.95 16.09
CA PHE A 89 14.64 -8.11 15.35
C PHE A 89 15.26 -8.11 13.96
N THR A 90 15.62 -9.30 13.47
CA THR A 90 15.99 -9.54 12.08
C THR A 90 15.19 -10.71 11.56
N CYS A 91 14.24 -10.42 10.68
CA CYS A 91 13.29 -11.34 10.12
C CYS A 91 13.70 -11.70 8.68
N ALA A 92 13.46 -12.95 8.29
CA ALA A 92 13.59 -13.34 6.90
C ALA A 92 12.48 -12.71 6.06
N ALA A 93 12.77 -12.41 4.79
CA ALA A 93 11.78 -11.95 3.82
C ALA A 93 10.68 -13.01 3.51
N SER A 94 10.87 -14.27 3.93
CA SER A 94 9.89 -15.33 3.78
C SER A 94 8.66 -15.09 4.65
N GLY A 95 7.47 -15.27 4.07
CA GLY A 95 6.17 -15.04 4.76
C GLY A 95 5.83 -16.00 5.91
N ASP A 96 6.73 -16.92 6.25
CA ASP A 96 6.46 -17.99 7.22
C ASP A 96 6.62 -17.56 8.69
N VAL A 97 7.23 -16.40 8.96
CA VAL A 97 7.48 -15.92 10.32
C VAL A 97 6.24 -15.20 10.86
N LEU A 98 5.49 -15.81 11.78
CA LEU A 98 4.18 -15.27 12.19
C LEU A 98 4.23 -14.21 13.30
N SER A 99 5.35 -14.05 14.00
CA SER A 99 5.52 -13.07 15.06
C SER A 99 6.95 -12.51 15.10
N LEU A 100 7.11 -11.25 15.52
CA LEU A 100 8.43 -10.63 15.71
C LEU A 100 9.33 -11.45 16.63
N THR A 101 8.75 -12.14 17.62
CA THR A 101 9.49 -12.98 18.56
C THR A 101 10.05 -14.26 17.93
N ASN A 102 9.58 -14.63 16.74
CA ASN A 102 10.12 -15.74 15.95
C ASN A 102 11.24 -15.29 15.00
N CYS A 103 11.56 -14.00 14.96
CA CYS A 103 12.72 -13.48 14.24
C CYS A 103 14.00 -13.70 15.04
N ASN A 104 15.15 -13.59 14.37
CA ASN A 104 16.42 -13.55 15.08
C ASN A 104 16.48 -12.28 15.92
N THR A 105 17.02 -12.38 17.13
CA THR A 105 17.10 -11.26 18.06
C THR A 105 18.54 -10.96 18.43
N PHE A 106 18.84 -9.69 18.61
CA PHE A 106 20.15 -9.25 19.10
C PHE A 106 19.98 -8.02 19.99
N SER A 107 20.95 -7.80 20.89
CA SER A 107 20.94 -6.61 21.73
C SER A 107 21.34 -5.39 20.89
N SER A 108 20.60 -4.30 21.04
CA SER A 108 20.87 -3.04 20.33
C SER A 108 20.73 -1.85 21.26
N THR A 109 21.48 -0.79 20.94
CA THR A 109 21.42 0.48 21.65
C THR A 109 20.75 1.51 20.76
N CYS A 110 19.42 1.56 20.78
CA CYS A 110 18.66 2.61 20.10
C CYS A 110 18.71 3.93 20.87
N ALA A 111 18.87 5.04 20.16
CA ALA A 111 18.79 6.36 20.75
C ALA A 111 17.37 6.61 21.31
N PRO A 112 17.20 6.88 22.63
CA PRO A 112 15.88 6.92 23.29
C PRO A 112 14.83 7.86 22.69
N ASN A 113 15.25 8.82 21.86
CA ASN A 113 14.37 9.84 21.30
C ASN A 113 14.27 9.84 19.77
N SER A 114 15.10 9.07 19.07
CA SER A 114 15.24 9.25 17.63
C SER A 114 15.40 7.95 16.85
N ASP A 115 15.24 6.79 17.47
CA ASP A 115 15.46 5.51 16.80
C ASP A 115 14.38 4.48 17.16
N VAL A 116 13.14 4.85 16.84
CA VAL A 116 11.96 4.03 17.06
C VAL A 116 11.40 3.55 15.73
N ALA A 117 11.05 2.26 15.68
CA ALA A 117 10.46 1.60 14.54
C ALA A 117 8.97 1.95 14.38
N GLY A 118 8.56 2.12 13.12
CA GLY A 118 7.19 2.25 12.69
C GLY A 118 6.89 1.37 11.50
N ALA A 119 5.61 1.27 11.15
CA ALA A 119 5.17 0.60 9.95
C ALA A 119 4.01 1.31 9.28
N VAL A 120 3.84 1.03 8.00
CA VAL A 120 2.58 1.20 7.29
C VAL A 120 2.17 -0.17 6.81
N CYS A 121 1.08 -0.69 7.36
CA CYS A 121 0.48 -1.97 7.01
C CYS A 121 -0.53 -1.76 5.90
N LEU A 122 -0.10 -2.07 4.69
CA LEU A 122 -0.80 -1.74 3.47
C LEU A 122 -1.47 -2.99 2.91
N GLU A 123 -2.66 -2.84 2.37
CA GLU A 123 -3.39 -3.95 1.77
C GLU A 123 -3.51 -3.71 0.27
N LYS A 124 -4.60 -3.07 -0.16
CA LYS A 124 -4.97 -2.85 -1.55
C LYS A 124 -5.12 -1.36 -1.81
N ILE A 125 -4.94 -0.99 -3.07
CA ILE A 125 -5.27 0.33 -3.57
C ILE A 125 -6.42 0.24 -4.56
N ARG A 126 -7.23 1.28 -4.67
CA ARG A 126 -8.27 1.40 -5.70
C ARG A 126 -8.46 2.83 -6.16
N LEU A 127 -9.12 2.98 -7.29
CA LEU A 127 -9.72 4.23 -7.74
C LEU A 127 -11.23 4.16 -7.56
N TRP A 128 -11.81 5.14 -6.88
CA TRP A 128 -13.25 5.16 -6.58
C TRP A 128 -13.92 6.44 -7.09
N GLY A 129 -15.20 6.32 -7.46
CA GLY A 129 -16.04 7.46 -7.83
C GLY A 129 -15.82 8.03 -9.23
N GLY A 130 -14.90 7.46 -10.02
CA GLY A 130 -14.70 7.84 -11.41
C GLY A 130 -15.62 7.11 -12.39
N PRO A 131 -15.71 7.61 -13.63
CA PRO A 131 -16.64 7.08 -14.64
C PRO A 131 -16.18 5.76 -15.27
N VAL A 132 -14.94 5.35 -15.04
CA VAL A 132 -14.29 4.15 -15.60
C VAL A 132 -13.32 3.58 -14.54
N PRO A 133 -12.95 2.27 -14.61
CA PRO A 133 -12.14 1.62 -13.57
C PRO A 133 -10.73 2.19 -13.36
N HIS A 134 -10.19 2.90 -14.35
CA HIS A 134 -8.85 3.48 -14.34
C HIS A 134 -8.86 4.99 -14.00
N GLN A 135 -9.95 5.51 -13.45
CA GLN A 135 -10.08 6.89 -13.02
C GLN A 135 -10.83 6.95 -11.69
N GLY A 136 -10.39 7.81 -10.77
CA GLY A 136 -11.09 7.99 -9.50
C GLY A 136 -10.23 8.59 -8.40
N ARG A 137 -10.86 8.81 -7.25
CA ARG A 137 -10.20 9.08 -5.97
C ARG A 137 -9.31 7.90 -5.60
N LEU A 138 -8.04 8.16 -5.29
CA LEU A 138 -7.14 7.12 -4.79
C LEU A 138 -7.48 6.83 -3.32
N GLU A 139 -7.72 5.55 -3.02
CA GLU A 139 -7.98 5.07 -1.67
C GLU A 139 -7.15 3.84 -1.36
N PHE A 140 -6.69 3.75 -0.10
CA PHE A 140 -6.03 2.55 0.44
C PHE A 140 -6.99 1.81 1.37
N SER A 141 -6.93 0.49 1.37
CA SER A 141 -7.76 -0.33 2.27
C SER A 141 -7.08 -0.62 3.60
N SER A 142 -7.86 -0.73 4.68
CA SER A 142 -7.46 -1.35 5.94
C SER A 142 -7.82 -2.83 5.99
N ARG A 143 -7.29 -3.53 7.01
CA ARG A 143 -7.64 -4.94 7.29
C ARG A 143 -9.13 -5.14 7.54
N ASP A 144 -9.80 -4.11 8.05
CA ASP A 144 -11.23 -4.11 8.40
C ASP A 144 -12.11 -3.79 7.16
N GLY A 145 -11.48 -3.68 5.98
CA GLY A 145 -12.15 -3.43 4.71
C GLY A 145 -12.59 -1.99 4.51
N ILE A 146 -12.12 -1.07 5.36
CA ILE A 146 -12.37 0.37 5.24
C ILE A 146 -11.47 0.92 4.16
N TRP A 147 -12.01 1.79 3.31
CA TRP A 147 -11.25 2.47 2.27
C TRP A 147 -11.10 3.94 2.64
N THR A 148 -9.85 4.38 2.71
CA THR A 148 -9.50 5.71 3.21
C THR A 148 -8.84 6.52 2.10
N PRO A 149 -9.26 7.78 1.88
CA PRO A 149 -8.64 8.67 0.90
C PRO A 149 -7.17 8.92 1.20
N VAL A 150 -6.39 9.15 0.14
CA VAL A 150 -4.95 9.39 0.25
C VAL A 150 -4.64 10.88 0.14
N CYS A 151 -3.82 11.37 1.08
CA CYS A 151 -3.24 12.70 1.01
C CYS A 151 -2.37 12.87 -0.23
N GLY A 152 -2.47 13.99 -0.94
CA GLY A 152 -1.64 14.19 -2.12
C GLY A 152 -0.98 15.55 -2.29
N THR A 153 -0.75 16.29 -1.21
CA THR A 153 0.04 17.53 -1.29
C THR A 153 1.49 17.30 -1.72
N LYS A 154 2.03 16.10 -1.54
CA LYS A 154 3.38 15.69 -1.98
C LYS A 154 3.42 14.82 -3.24
N TRP A 155 2.28 14.57 -3.87
CA TRP A 155 2.23 13.68 -5.04
C TRP A 155 2.55 14.43 -6.34
N GLY A 156 3.46 13.87 -7.12
CA GLY A 156 3.82 14.32 -8.45
C GLY A 156 3.56 13.25 -9.52
N GLU A 157 4.04 13.52 -10.74
CA GLU A 157 3.85 12.65 -11.90
C GLU A 157 4.42 11.24 -11.68
N GLU A 158 5.53 11.13 -10.94
CA GLU A 158 6.19 9.86 -10.66
C GLU A 158 5.34 8.96 -9.76
N GLU A 159 4.76 9.51 -8.69
CA GLU A 159 3.84 8.76 -7.82
C GLU A 159 2.57 8.34 -8.58
N PHE A 160 2.00 9.22 -9.41
CA PHE A 160 0.84 8.87 -10.23
C PHE A 160 1.16 7.73 -11.22
N ARG A 161 2.35 7.76 -11.84
CA ARG A 161 2.81 6.71 -12.75
C ARG A 161 2.92 5.36 -12.06
N VAL A 162 3.51 5.33 -10.87
CA VAL A 162 3.63 4.11 -10.07
C VAL A 162 2.26 3.63 -9.57
N ALA A 163 1.37 4.53 -9.15
CA ALA A 163 0.01 4.17 -8.73
C ALA A 163 -0.79 3.52 -9.87
N CYS A 164 -0.76 4.11 -11.06
CA CYS A 164 -1.44 3.55 -12.23
C CYS A 164 -0.87 2.18 -12.63
N ARG A 165 0.47 2.04 -12.61
CA ARG A 165 1.13 0.75 -12.83
C ARG A 165 0.72 -0.30 -11.81
N HIS A 166 0.69 0.07 -10.53
CA HIS A 166 0.29 -0.81 -9.42
C HIS A 166 -1.18 -1.27 -9.58
N LEU A 167 -2.07 -0.41 -10.07
CA LEU A 167 -3.45 -0.76 -10.40
C LEU A 167 -3.61 -1.59 -11.68
N GLY A 168 -2.52 -1.83 -12.42
CA GLY A 168 -2.55 -2.56 -13.70
C GLY A 168 -2.96 -1.72 -14.90
N PHE A 169 -2.90 -0.39 -14.80
CA PHE A 169 -3.21 0.56 -15.87
C PHE A 169 -1.97 1.37 -16.26
N PRO A 170 -0.92 0.74 -16.84
CA PRO A 170 0.24 1.49 -17.30
C PRO A 170 -0.16 2.41 -18.47
N GLY A 171 0.33 3.65 -18.47
CA GLY A 171 -0.01 4.59 -19.53
C GLY A 171 0.32 6.03 -19.17
N LEU A 172 -0.42 6.94 -19.79
CA LEU A 172 -0.38 8.36 -19.44
C LEU A 172 -1.06 8.55 -18.08
N VAL A 173 -0.59 9.54 -17.33
CA VAL A 173 -1.12 9.82 -15.99
C VAL A 173 -1.42 11.29 -15.83
N THR A 174 -2.56 11.57 -15.20
CA THR A 174 -2.93 12.91 -14.76
C THR A 174 -3.40 12.84 -13.31
N GLY A 175 -2.74 13.58 -12.42
CA GLY A 175 -3.22 13.82 -11.07
C GLY A 175 -4.23 14.95 -11.03
N VAL A 176 -5.28 14.80 -10.24
CA VAL A 176 -6.31 15.83 -10.02
C VAL A 176 -6.65 15.95 -8.54
N TRP A 177 -7.15 17.10 -8.12
CA TRP A 177 -7.78 17.23 -6.81
C TRP A 177 -9.11 16.48 -6.83
N ALA A 178 -9.28 15.51 -5.93
CA ALA A 178 -10.44 14.63 -6.00
C ALA A 178 -11.75 15.36 -5.70
N ARG A 179 -11.73 16.39 -4.85
CA ARG A 179 -12.89 17.26 -4.57
C ARG A 179 -13.51 17.91 -5.82
N ASP A 180 -12.72 18.13 -6.87
CA ASP A 180 -13.16 18.83 -8.08
C ASP A 180 -13.70 17.87 -9.15
N HIS A 181 -13.39 16.57 -9.03
CA HIS A 181 -13.63 15.58 -10.09
C HIS A 181 -14.47 14.38 -9.64
N PHE A 182 -14.49 14.06 -8.35
CA PHE A 182 -15.08 12.85 -7.80
C PHE A 182 -15.97 13.16 -6.59
N PRO A 183 -16.88 12.26 -6.20
CA PRO A 183 -17.74 12.48 -5.04
C PRO A 183 -16.94 12.79 -3.77
N ASN A 184 -17.46 13.73 -2.98
CA ASN A 184 -16.86 14.11 -1.70
C ASN A 184 -16.97 12.98 -0.68
N VAL A 185 -15.97 12.93 0.19
CA VAL A 185 -15.83 11.95 1.28
C VAL A 185 -15.44 12.66 2.56
N THR A 186 -15.68 12.01 3.70
CA THR A 186 -15.37 12.51 5.06
C THR A 186 -14.79 11.38 5.90
N GLY A 187 -13.90 11.67 6.84
CA GLY A 187 -13.40 10.66 7.78
C GLY A 187 -11.94 10.87 8.14
N ASP A 188 -11.16 9.80 8.04
CA ASP A 188 -9.70 9.86 8.15
C ASP A 188 -9.05 9.98 6.78
N ILE A 189 -7.80 10.40 6.74
CA ILE A 189 -6.99 10.50 5.52
C ILE A 189 -5.65 9.81 5.75
N VAL A 190 -5.21 9.02 4.77
CA VAL A 190 -3.89 8.39 4.81
C VAL A 190 -2.82 9.45 4.66
N ARG A 191 -1.90 9.54 5.63
CA ARG A 191 -0.81 10.51 5.63
C ARG A 191 0.48 9.96 5.03
N TYR A 192 0.62 8.65 4.95
CA TYR A 192 1.67 8.04 4.16
C TYR A 192 1.64 8.56 2.71
N SER A 193 2.77 9.11 2.28
CA SER A 193 3.02 9.54 0.92
C SER A 193 4.26 8.82 0.39
N PRO A 194 4.16 8.06 -0.70
CA PRO A 194 5.34 7.54 -1.38
C PRO A 194 6.08 8.68 -2.10
N SER A 195 7.40 8.60 -2.13
CA SER A 195 8.29 9.43 -2.93
C SER A 195 8.99 8.50 -3.92
N CYS A 196 8.52 8.50 -5.16
CA CYS A 196 8.89 7.55 -6.19
C CYS A 196 9.90 8.14 -7.17
N ALA A 197 10.76 7.28 -7.72
CA ALA A 197 11.61 7.56 -8.87
C ALA A 197 10.87 7.36 -10.21
N GLY A 198 9.74 6.64 -10.21
CA GLY A 198 8.86 6.41 -11.37
C GLY A 198 8.92 5.02 -11.99
N ASN A 199 9.94 4.24 -11.64
CA ASN A 199 10.22 2.92 -12.21
C ASN A 199 9.85 1.76 -11.25
N GLU A 200 9.34 2.08 -10.06
CA GLU A 200 8.83 1.14 -9.07
C GLU A 200 7.64 0.34 -9.60
N ASN A 201 7.52 -0.92 -9.20
CA ASN A 201 6.38 -1.74 -9.63
C ASN A 201 5.11 -1.39 -8.85
N THR A 202 5.27 -1.06 -7.58
CA THR A 202 4.19 -0.70 -6.67
C THR A 202 4.55 0.54 -5.87
N LEU A 203 3.53 1.24 -5.35
CA LEU A 203 3.73 2.38 -4.45
C LEU A 203 4.49 2.01 -3.17
N TRP A 204 4.56 0.72 -2.85
CA TRP A 204 5.20 0.18 -1.67
C TRP A 204 6.71 0.04 -1.82
N ASP A 205 7.21 0.12 -3.06
CA ASP A 205 8.64 0.07 -3.37
C ASP A 205 9.28 1.48 -3.36
N CYS A 206 8.47 2.54 -3.19
CA CYS A 206 8.93 3.92 -3.17
C CYS A 206 9.44 4.34 -1.77
N ASP A 207 10.26 5.39 -1.72
CA ASP A 207 10.76 5.93 -0.46
C ASP A 207 9.61 6.53 0.36
N PRO A 208 9.47 6.19 1.65
CA PRO A 208 8.30 6.59 2.40
C PRO A 208 8.45 8.00 2.99
N GLN A 209 7.37 8.79 2.91
CA GLN A 209 7.26 10.13 3.48
C GLN A 209 5.96 10.26 4.28
N LEU A 210 5.93 11.22 5.22
CA LEU A 210 4.66 11.69 5.80
C LEU A 210 4.22 12.96 5.12
N ASP A 211 2.92 13.04 4.95
CA ASP A 211 2.26 14.26 4.57
C ASP A 211 1.32 14.75 5.68
N THR A 212 1.03 16.04 5.68
CA THR A 212 0.11 16.64 6.64
C THR A 212 -0.89 17.47 5.88
N CYS A 213 -2.11 16.97 5.79
CA CYS A 213 -3.14 17.58 5.00
C CYS A 213 -4.53 17.27 5.56
N THR A 214 -5.54 17.77 4.86
CA THR A 214 -6.96 17.57 5.16
C THR A 214 -7.64 16.85 4.00
N HIS A 215 -8.91 16.47 4.14
CA HIS A 215 -9.69 15.94 3.02
C HIS A 215 -9.81 16.87 1.81
N TYR A 216 -9.52 18.17 1.96
CA TYR A 216 -9.47 19.06 0.81
C TYR A 216 -8.32 18.76 -0.15
N ASP A 217 -7.34 18.00 0.32
CA ASP A 217 -6.07 17.76 -0.34
C ASP A 217 -5.92 16.29 -0.78
N ASP A 218 -7.01 15.53 -0.76
CA ASP A 218 -7.00 14.16 -1.25
C ASP A 218 -7.00 14.10 -2.78
N ILE A 219 -6.32 13.08 -3.30
CA ILE A 219 -6.00 12.99 -4.72
C ILE A 219 -6.92 12.05 -5.48
N GLY A 220 -7.19 12.48 -6.70
CA GLY A 220 -7.75 11.67 -7.76
C GLY A 220 -6.68 11.40 -8.81
N ILE A 221 -6.77 10.24 -9.45
CA ILE A 221 -5.85 9.83 -10.50
C ILE A 221 -6.66 9.47 -11.73
N LEU A 222 -6.19 9.94 -12.87
CA LEU A 222 -6.63 9.51 -14.19
C LEU A 222 -5.50 8.70 -14.82
N CYS A 223 -5.63 7.38 -14.81
CA CYS A 223 -4.73 6.48 -15.53
C CYS A 223 -5.22 6.38 -16.96
N GLU A 224 -4.75 7.26 -17.82
CA GLU A 224 -5.12 7.25 -19.23
C GLU A 224 -4.41 6.10 -19.94
N ALA A 225 -5.21 5.20 -20.50
CA ALA A 225 -4.69 4.18 -21.38
C ALA A 225 -3.93 4.86 -22.53
N SER A 226 -2.79 4.27 -22.92
CA SER A 226 -2.10 4.64 -24.17
C SER A 226 -2.92 4.27 -25.42
N VAL A 227 -4.18 3.89 -25.25
CA VAL A 227 -5.14 3.48 -26.26
C VAL A 227 -6.46 4.17 -25.99
N ARG A 228 -7.18 4.60 -27.03
CA ARG A 228 -8.56 5.12 -26.92
C ARG A 228 -9.41 4.71 -28.12
N LEU A 229 -10.74 4.83 -27.96
CA LEU A 229 -11.70 4.70 -29.06
C LEU A 229 -12.21 6.09 -29.46
N ALA A 230 -11.96 6.48 -30.72
CA ALA A 230 -12.33 7.78 -31.25
C ALA A 230 -13.46 7.69 -32.30
N GLY A 231 -14.39 8.65 -32.27
CA GLY A 231 -15.41 8.84 -33.31
C GLY A 231 -16.53 7.80 -33.35
N GLY A 232 -16.71 7.00 -32.29
CA GLY A 232 -17.89 6.13 -32.16
C GLY A 232 -19.05 6.80 -31.42
N SER A 233 -20.20 6.11 -31.41
CA SER A 233 -21.45 6.56 -30.78
C SER A 233 -21.48 6.38 -29.26
N SER A 234 -20.48 5.71 -28.69
CA SER A 234 -20.35 5.49 -27.24
C SER A 234 -18.88 5.36 -26.85
N ARG A 235 -18.59 5.35 -25.53
CA ARG A 235 -17.23 5.15 -25.02
C ARG A 235 -16.65 3.76 -25.35
N ALA A 236 -17.51 2.78 -25.62
CA ALA A 236 -17.12 1.40 -25.96
C ALA A 236 -17.04 1.14 -27.48
N GLN A 237 -17.13 2.18 -28.32
CA GLN A 237 -17.07 2.04 -29.77
C GLN A 237 -16.23 3.15 -30.39
N GLY A 238 -15.45 2.82 -31.42
CA GLY A 238 -14.72 3.81 -32.21
C GLY A 238 -13.54 3.23 -32.96
N ARG A 239 -12.83 4.09 -33.67
CA ARG A 239 -11.50 3.79 -34.22
C ARG A 239 -10.50 3.70 -33.08
N VAL A 240 -9.67 2.66 -33.09
CA VAL A 240 -8.59 2.53 -32.11
C VAL A 240 -7.46 3.51 -32.43
N GLU A 241 -7.10 4.32 -31.45
CA GLU A 241 -5.95 5.21 -31.50
C GLU A 241 -4.98 4.86 -30.38
N ILE A 242 -3.68 4.93 -30.67
CA ILE A 242 -2.60 4.66 -29.72
C ILE A 242 -1.81 5.94 -29.50
N TYR A 243 -1.54 6.28 -28.24
CA TYR A 243 -0.63 7.36 -27.87
C TYR A 243 0.81 6.87 -27.90
N HIS A 244 1.63 7.48 -28.75
CA HIS A 244 3.04 7.13 -28.89
C HIS A 244 3.85 8.35 -29.31
N ASN A 245 5.01 8.59 -28.68
CA ASN A 245 5.91 9.72 -28.94
C ASN A 245 5.24 11.11 -28.91
N GLY A 246 4.33 11.34 -27.95
CA GLY A 246 3.69 12.64 -27.79
C GLY A 246 2.41 12.84 -28.62
N GLU A 247 2.09 11.90 -29.51
CA GLU A 247 0.98 12.05 -30.47
C GLU A 247 0.06 10.84 -30.49
N TRP A 248 -1.19 11.07 -30.88
CA TRP A 248 -2.17 10.00 -31.13
C TRP A 248 -2.06 9.51 -32.58
N GLY A 249 -1.72 8.24 -32.74
CA GLY A 249 -1.67 7.53 -34.02
C GLY A 249 -2.84 6.56 -34.19
N THR A 250 -3.05 6.09 -35.42
CA THR A 250 -4.04 5.05 -35.74
C THR A 250 -3.35 3.71 -36.01
N ILE A 251 -4.06 2.61 -35.79
CA ILE A 251 -3.56 1.26 -36.09
C ILE A 251 -3.80 0.95 -37.56
N CYS A 252 -2.79 0.41 -38.25
CA CYS A 252 -2.92 -0.04 -39.62
C CYS A 252 -3.82 -1.29 -39.70
N ASP A 253 -5.03 -1.14 -40.24
CA ASP A 253 -5.77 -2.26 -40.84
C ASP A 253 -5.48 -2.22 -42.35
N SER A 254 -4.60 -3.09 -42.85
CA SER A 254 -4.26 -3.13 -44.28
C SER A 254 -5.32 -3.93 -45.03
N PRO A 255 -6.32 -3.30 -45.68
CA PRO A 255 -7.43 -4.01 -46.29
C PRO A 255 -6.98 -4.73 -47.58
N SER A 256 -5.85 -4.29 -48.12
CA SER A 256 -5.18 -4.78 -49.33
C SER A 256 -4.38 -6.06 -49.14
N ARG A 257 -4.22 -6.55 -47.90
CA ARG A 257 -3.54 -7.82 -47.61
C ARG A 257 -4.54 -8.98 -47.46
N PRO A 258 -4.18 -10.20 -47.89
CA PRO A 258 -4.99 -11.40 -47.67
C PRO A 258 -5.42 -11.54 -46.21
N SER A 259 -6.59 -12.11 -45.95
CA SER A 259 -7.17 -12.20 -44.59
C SER A 259 -6.25 -12.86 -43.55
N TRP A 260 -5.34 -13.74 -43.98
CA TRP A 260 -4.34 -14.38 -43.13
C TRP A 260 -3.10 -13.50 -42.86
N GLU A 261 -2.90 -12.40 -43.58
CA GLU A 261 -1.89 -11.35 -43.33
C GLU A 261 -2.47 -10.11 -42.64
N ARG A 262 -3.78 -10.06 -42.36
CA ARG A 262 -4.36 -9.00 -41.54
C ARG A 262 -3.88 -9.14 -40.10
N TRP A 263 -3.27 -8.09 -39.58
CA TRP A 263 -2.68 -8.06 -38.24
C TRP A 263 -3.65 -7.58 -37.18
N TRP A 264 -4.63 -6.75 -37.56
CA TRP A 264 -5.73 -6.36 -36.68
C TRP A 264 -6.86 -7.39 -36.75
N ARG A 265 -7.11 -8.13 -35.67
CA ARG A 265 -8.19 -9.12 -35.52
C ARG A 265 -8.79 -9.07 -34.12
N ASP A 266 -9.79 -9.92 -33.87
CA ASP A 266 -10.48 -10.02 -32.58
C ASP A 266 -9.54 -10.23 -31.39
N LYS A 267 -8.39 -10.88 -31.58
CA LYS A 267 -7.40 -11.05 -30.51
C LYS A 267 -6.83 -9.71 -30.04
N GLN A 268 -6.43 -8.84 -30.97
CA GLN A 268 -5.91 -7.50 -30.67
C GLN A 268 -7.02 -6.58 -30.16
N ALA A 269 -8.22 -6.66 -30.75
CA ALA A 269 -9.37 -5.89 -30.30
C ALA A 269 -9.75 -6.25 -28.85
N ARG A 270 -9.69 -7.53 -28.46
CA ARG A 270 -9.92 -7.95 -27.07
C ARG A 270 -8.90 -7.36 -26.10
N VAL A 271 -7.62 -7.31 -26.47
CA VAL A 271 -6.58 -6.67 -25.63
C VAL A 271 -6.89 -5.20 -25.43
N VAL A 272 -7.26 -4.47 -26.50
CA VAL A 272 -7.64 -3.06 -26.39
C VAL A 272 -8.87 -2.85 -25.50
N CYS A 273 -9.90 -3.69 -25.64
CA CYS A 273 -11.07 -3.62 -24.76
C CYS A 273 -10.68 -3.88 -23.29
N GLN A 274 -9.80 -4.85 -23.03
CA GLN A 274 -9.31 -5.16 -21.68
C GLN A 274 -8.48 -4.02 -21.10
N GLU A 275 -7.58 -3.40 -21.88
CA GLU A 275 -6.80 -2.23 -21.45
C GLU A 275 -7.69 -1.03 -21.11
N LEU A 276 -8.81 -0.87 -21.81
CA LEU A 276 -9.81 0.16 -21.53
C LEU A 276 -10.76 -0.20 -20.37
N GLY A 277 -10.62 -1.39 -19.78
CA GLY A 277 -11.45 -1.86 -18.67
C GLY A 277 -12.83 -2.41 -19.08
N TYR A 278 -13.04 -2.75 -20.35
CA TYR A 278 -14.24 -3.43 -20.83
C TYR A 278 -14.08 -4.95 -20.72
N LEU A 279 -15.09 -5.63 -20.19
CA LEU A 279 -15.14 -7.09 -20.12
C LEU A 279 -15.31 -7.67 -21.54
N SER A 280 -14.47 -8.64 -21.89
CA SER A 280 -14.46 -9.36 -23.17
C SER A 280 -15.47 -10.49 -23.23
#